data_AF-A0A847XHB2-F1
#
_entry.id   AF-A0A847XHB2-F1
#
_cell.length_a   1.000
_cell.length_b   1.000
_cell.length_c   1.000
_cell.angle_alpha   90.00
_cell.angle_beta   90.00
_cell.angle_gamma   90.00
#
_symmetry.space_group_name_H-M   'P 1'
#
loop_
_entity.id
_entity.type
_entity.pdbx_description
1 polymer ?
#
loop_
_entity_poly.entity_id
_entity_poly.type
_entity_poly.pdbx_seq_one_letter_code
_entity_poly.pdbx_strand_id
1 'polypeptide(L)' 'MLKYEVGDIITLKKAHPCGENRWEILRTGVDIKLKCLGCNR' A
#
# COMPACT_ATOMS: atom_id res chain seq x y z
N MET A 1 18.00 -0.47 -7.58
CA MET A 1 16.98 -1.46 -7.16
C MET A 1 15.99 -0.73 -6.28
N LEU A 2 14.71 -0.61 -6.67
CA LEU A 2 13.68 -0.15 -5.74
C LEU A 2 13.44 -1.26 -4.72
N LYS A 3 13.87 -1.04 -3.49
CA LYS A 3 13.49 -1.89 -2.35
C LYS A 3 12.26 -1.26 -1.75
N TYR A 4 11.23 -2.07 -1.55
CA TYR A 4 10.04 -1.65 -0.82
C TYR A 4 10.26 -2.01 0.64
N GLU A 5 10.09 -1.04 1.53
CA GLU A 5 10.25 -1.22 2.96
C GLU A 5 8.90 -1.02 3.67
N VAL A 6 8.84 -1.46 4.92
CA VAL A 6 7.65 -1.18 5.75
C VAL A 6 7.60 0.32 6.02
N GLY A 7 6.46 0.95 5.74
CA GLY A 7 6.25 2.39 5.79
C GLY A 7 6.30 3.09 4.44
N ASP A 8 6.68 2.40 3.36
CA ASP A 8 6.62 2.98 2.02
C ASP A 8 5.18 3.22 1.57
N ILE A 9 4.97 4.34 0.87
CA ILE A 9 3.68 4.68 0.27
C ILE A 9 3.77 4.43 -1.23
N ILE A 10 3.04 3.43 -1.69
CA ILE A 10 2.93 3.07 -3.09
C ILE A 10 1.57 3.46 -3.65
N THR A 11 1.53 3.72 -4.97
CA THR A 11 0.28 3.99 -5.67
C THR A 11 -0.05 2.80 -6.56
N LEU A 12 -1.21 2.18 -6.35
CA LEU A 12 -1.65 1.06 -7.18
C LEU A 12 -2.35 1.57 -8.44
N LYS A 13 -2.22 0.82 -9.55
CA LYS A 13 -2.94 1.11 -10.80
C LYS A 13 -4.46 0.99 -10.66
N LYS A 14 -4.93 0.10 -9.78
CA LYS A 14 -6.34 0.02 -9.41
C LYS A 14 -6.57 0.86 -8.16
N ALA A 15 -7.56 1.76 -8.23
CA ALA A 15 -8.01 2.49 -7.06
C ALA A 15 -8.71 1.54 -6.08
N HIS A 16 -8.58 1.83 -4.78
CA HIS A 16 -9.40 1.19 -3.77
C HIS A 16 -10.86 1.63 -3.94
N PRO A 17 -11.88 0.80 -3.63
CA PRO A 17 -13.29 1.18 -3.64
C PRO A 17 -13.65 2.44 -2.85
N CYS A 18 -12.77 2.93 -1.96
CA CYS A 18 -12.97 4.22 -1.29
C CYS A 18 -12.65 5.46 -2.16
N GLY A 19 -12.07 5.27 -3.36
CA GLY A 19 -11.67 6.35 -4.26
C GLY A 19 -10.19 6.76 -4.16
N GLU A 20 -9.45 6.26 -3.17
CA GLU A 20 -8.01 6.51 -3.04
C GLU A 20 -7.18 5.35 -3.60
N ASN A 21 -6.05 5.66 -4.21
CA ASN A 21 -5.12 4.70 -4.81
C ASN A 21 -3.75 4.67 -4.12
N ARG A 22 -3.62 5.33 -2.96
CA ARG A 22 -2.42 5.33 -2.13
C ARG A 22 -2.49 4.25 -1.06
N TRP A 23 -1.40 3.49 -0.96
CA TRP A 23 -1.28 2.34 -0.09
C TRP A 23 0.02 2.40 0.67
N GLU A 24 -0.05 2.21 1.98
CA GLU A 24 1.10 2.12 2.87
C GLU A 24 1.46 0.64 3.08
N ILE A 25 2.74 0.33 2.96
CA ILE A 25 3.27 -1.02 3.18
C ILE A 25 3.40 -1.26 4.70
N LEU A 26 2.56 -2.12 5.25
CA LEU A 26 2.63 -2.51 6.66
C LEU A 26 3.57 -3.69 6.91
N ARG A 27 3.76 -4.54 5.89
CA ARG A 27 4.63 -5.73 5.98
C ARG A 27 5.20 -6.05 4.61
N THR A 28 6.48 -6.40 4.57
CA THR A 28 7.16 -6.99 3.41
C THR A 28 7.63 -8.42 3.78
N GLY A 29 7.62 -9.35 2.83
CA GLY A 29 7.94 -10.76 3.07
C GLY A 29 7.17 -11.71 2.15
N VAL A 30 6.79 -12.88 2.69
CA VAL A 30 5.93 -13.88 1.98
C VAL A 30 4.57 -13.28 1.62
N ASP A 31 4.05 -12.40 2.48
CA ASP A 31 2.81 -11.67 2.26
C ASP A 31 3.06 -10.17 2.45
N ILE A 32 2.73 -9.38 1.43
CA ILE A 32 2.78 -7.92 1.52
C ILE A 32 1.45 -7.44 2.07
N LYS A 33 1.46 -6.89 3.28
CA LYS A 33 0.27 -6.25 3.85
C LYS A 33 0.26 -4.78 3.45
N LEU A 34 -0.78 -4.37 2.76
CA LEU A 34 -1.00 -2.98 2.34
C LEU A 34 -2.16 -2.39 3.14
N LYS A 35 -2.08 -1.10 3.45
CA LYS A 35 -3.14 -0.33 4.10
C LYS A 35 -3.50 0.84 3.21
N CYS A 36 -4.77 0.96 2.84
CA CYS A 36 -5.25 2.12 2.10
C CYS A 36 -5.18 3.37 2.98
N LEU A 37 -4.52 4.44 2.53
CA LEU A 37 -4.42 5.69 3.31
C LEU A 37 -5.73 6.48 3.34
N GLY A 38 -6.65 6.24 2.40
CA GLY A 38 -7.92 6.96 2.31
C GLY A 38 -9.00 6.43 3.24
N CYS A 39 -9.02 5.11 3.49
CA CYS A 39 -9.99 4.48 4.40
C CYS A 39 -9.35 3.70 5.55
N ASN A 40 -8.01 3.75 5.69
CA ASN A 40 -7.24 3.05 6.71
C ASN A 40 -7.51 1.53 6.75
N ARG A 41 -7.80 0.92 5.60
CA ARG A 41 -8.30 -0.45 5.47
C ARG A 41 -7.47 -1.30 4.53
#